data_AF-A0A357CZT6-F1
#
_entry.id   AF-A0A357CZT6-F1
#
_cell.length_a   1.000
_cell.length_b   1.000
_cell.length_c   1.000
_cell.angle_alpha   90.00
_cell.angle_beta   90.00
_cell.angle_gamma   90.00
#
_symmetry.space_group_name_H-M   'P 1'
#
loop_
_entity.id
_entity.type
_entity.pdbx_description
1 polymer ?
#
loop_
_entity_poly.entity_id
_entity_poly.type
_entity_poly.pdbx_seq_one_letter_code
_entity_poly.pdbx_strand_id
1 'polypeptide(L)'
;MNETALRPVNLQIRINGDGNYKDPISPFPYVYINDALSQNILYYCYEMLRTVEELAKLCGVPAYYIEDCLKNLIYREAMSETSKGKYRTQFIIYSDKVNEYSEKAKCIFTPVIESFVSSMKALENDINDLGIYTAGKPDEELMYLYGIMALEYLSEKYNPVRWIERPVRYDGCCWSYYAHLMTGNKYPVRGLGREVSLNSVSRGSYKHISYHFGGFAYRQMMFDNEINVCEDIFHKKEITDLDLAASLIENGFVVREKDGKLVVLTPAFTKTQYE
;
A
#
# COMPACT_ATOMS: atom_id res chain seq x y z
N MET A 1 -19.84 -28.34 30.18
CA MET A 1 -20.17 -27.18 29.32
C MET A 1 -18.87 -26.78 28.66
N ASN A 2 -18.59 -27.28 27.45
CA ASN A 2 -17.43 -26.82 26.69
C ASN A 2 -17.83 -25.51 26.04
N GLU A 3 -17.15 -24.43 26.39
CA GLU A 3 -17.37 -23.10 25.85
C GLU A 3 -17.34 -23.15 24.30
N THR A 4 -18.51 -23.09 23.67
CA THR A 4 -18.69 -22.87 22.22
C THR A 4 -18.60 -21.38 21.90
N ALA A 5 -17.76 -20.63 22.61
CA ALA A 5 -17.46 -19.27 22.24
C ALA A 5 -16.60 -19.33 20.98
N LEU A 6 -17.17 -18.92 19.84
CA LEU A 6 -16.42 -18.72 18.61
C LEU A 6 -15.17 -17.89 18.92
N ARG A 7 -14.00 -18.39 18.53
CA ARG A 7 -12.81 -17.55 18.39
C ARG A 7 -12.93 -16.87 17.03
N PRO A 8 -13.35 -15.60 16.95
CA PRO A 8 -13.55 -14.96 15.67
C PRO A 8 -12.23 -14.97 14.89
N VAL A 9 -12.32 -15.28 13.60
CA VAL A 9 -11.19 -15.06 12.70
C VAL A 9 -10.85 -13.58 12.68
N ASN A 10 -9.56 -13.26 12.79
CA ASN A 10 -9.04 -11.91 12.66
C ASN A 10 -8.34 -11.78 11.30
N LEU A 11 -8.93 -11.00 10.41
CA LEU A 11 -8.38 -10.63 9.11
C LEU A 11 -7.96 -9.16 9.15
N GLN A 12 -6.72 -8.88 8.78
CA GLN A 12 -6.33 -7.54 8.38
C GLN A 12 -6.71 -7.35 6.91
N ILE A 13 -7.89 -6.76 6.67
CA ILE A 13 -8.38 -6.44 5.32
C ILE A 13 -7.80 -5.09 4.89
N ARG A 14 -7.35 -5.02 3.64
CA ARG A 14 -6.79 -3.82 3.01
C ARG A 14 -7.25 -3.72 1.57
N ILE A 15 -7.01 -2.55 0.98
CA ILE A 15 -7.11 -2.35 -0.47
C ILE A 15 -5.73 -2.05 -1.04
N ASN A 16 -5.53 -2.41 -2.30
CA ASN A 16 -4.39 -2.01 -3.11
C ASN A 16 -4.94 -1.36 -4.38
N GLY A 17 -4.48 -0.15 -4.69
CA GLY A 17 -4.90 0.61 -5.87
C GLY A 17 -5.04 2.08 -5.60
N ASP A 18 -5.82 2.72 -6.46
CA ASP A 18 -5.99 4.15 -6.50
C ASP A 18 -7.32 4.54 -5.84
N GLY A 19 -7.35 5.71 -5.22
CA GLY A 19 -8.57 6.28 -4.67
C GLY A 19 -8.29 7.54 -3.87
N ASN A 20 -9.35 8.27 -3.53
CA ASN A 20 -9.28 9.51 -2.77
C ASN A 20 -9.88 9.30 -1.38
N TYR A 21 -9.14 8.58 -0.55
CA TYR A 21 -9.56 8.23 0.81
C TYR A 21 -8.79 9.06 1.83
N LYS A 22 -9.53 9.61 2.79
CA LYS A 22 -9.01 10.39 3.92
C LYS A 22 -9.86 10.06 5.13
N ASP A 23 -9.37 9.18 5.98
CA ASP A 23 -10.09 8.84 7.21
C ASP A 23 -10.23 10.07 8.13
N PRO A 24 -11.40 10.29 8.76
CA PRO A 24 -12.66 9.57 8.62
C PRO A 24 -13.62 10.16 7.56
N ILE A 25 -13.20 11.19 6.81
CA ILE A 25 -14.04 11.97 5.89
C ILE A 25 -14.50 11.13 4.68
N SER A 26 -13.56 10.40 4.09
CA SER A 26 -13.77 9.47 2.98
C SER A 26 -13.07 8.18 3.39
N PRO A 27 -13.74 7.30 4.16
CA PRO A 27 -13.10 6.13 4.71
C PRO A 27 -12.76 5.13 3.62
N PHE A 28 -11.70 4.36 3.86
CA PHE A 28 -11.30 3.32 2.93
C PHE A 28 -12.40 2.24 2.79
N PRO A 29 -12.56 1.63 1.60
CA PRO A 29 -13.56 0.60 1.33
C PRO A 29 -13.59 -0.56 2.33
N TYR A 30 -12.43 -0.95 2.86
CA TYR A 30 -12.33 -2.05 3.82
C TYR A 30 -13.10 -1.78 5.12
N VAL A 31 -13.32 -0.51 5.51
CA VAL A 31 -14.05 -0.14 6.74
C VAL A 31 -15.46 -0.72 6.73
N TYR A 32 -16.10 -0.81 5.55
CA TYR A 32 -17.47 -1.33 5.40
C TYR A 32 -17.59 -2.85 5.49
N ILE A 33 -16.48 -3.58 5.60
CA ILE A 33 -16.44 -5.05 5.65
C ILE A 33 -15.51 -5.57 6.77
N ASN A 34 -15.09 -4.68 7.68
CA ASN A 34 -14.09 -5.01 8.70
C ASN A 34 -14.69 -5.55 10.01
N ASP A 35 -16.01 -5.71 10.10
CA ASP A 35 -16.64 -6.28 11.30
C ASP A 35 -16.38 -7.79 11.42
N ALA A 36 -16.53 -8.31 12.64
CA ALA A 36 -16.21 -9.71 12.94
C ALA A 36 -17.03 -10.70 12.12
N LEU A 37 -18.31 -10.42 11.84
CA LEU A 37 -19.14 -11.35 11.08
C LEU A 37 -18.67 -11.40 9.62
N SER A 38 -18.44 -10.24 9.00
CA SER A 38 -17.87 -10.13 7.66
C SER A 38 -16.57 -10.92 7.53
N GLN A 39 -15.63 -10.74 8.47
CA GLN A 39 -14.34 -11.45 8.44
C GLN A 39 -14.49 -12.98 8.53
N ASN A 40 -15.39 -13.49 9.38
CA ASN A 40 -15.63 -14.92 9.50
C ASN A 40 -16.26 -15.50 8.22
N ILE A 41 -17.26 -14.81 7.65
CA ILE A 41 -17.88 -15.24 6.39
C ILE A 41 -16.84 -15.27 5.26
N LEU A 42 -16.03 -14.22 5.13
CA LEU A 42 -14.97 -14.12 4.13
C LEU A 42 -13.94 -15.26 4.28
N TYR A 43 -13.58 -15.60 5.51
CA TYR A 43 -12.67 -16.71 5.78
C TYR A 43 -13.28 -18.07 5.41
N TYR A 44 -14.51 -18.35 5.85
CA TYR A 44 -15.16 -19.64 5.61
C TYR A 44 -15.52 -19.89 4.14
N CYS A 45 -15.66 -18.82 3.35
CA CYS A 45 -15.95 -18.84 1.92
C CYS A 45 -14.70 -18.74 1.02
N TYR A 46 -13.49 -18.72 1.58
CA TYR A 46 -12.26 -18.56 0.78
C TYR A 46 -11.89 -19.82 0.00
N GLU A 47 -11.76 -20.96 0.71
CA GLU A 47 -11.36 -22.24 0.12
C GLU A 47 -12.55 -23.05 -0.40
N MET A 48 -13.74 -22.87 0.19
CA MET A 48 -14.94 -23.64 -0.14
C MET A 48 -16.14 -22.73 -0.30
N LEU A 49 -16.98 -23.03 -1.30
CA LEU A 49 -18.26 -22.38 -1.47
C LEU A 49 -19.20 -22.74 -0.31
N ARG A 50 -19.90 -21.76 0.27
CA ARG A 50 -20.83 -21.98 1.39
C ARG A 50 -22.22 -21.44 1.16
N THR A 51 -23.24 -22.12 1.72
CA THR A 51 -24.62 -21.61 1.78
C THR A 51 -24.87 -20.76 3.03
N VAL A 52 -26.02 -20.07 3.07
CA VAL A 52 -26.46 -19.31 4.23
C VAL A 52 -26.56 -20.18 5.48
N GLU A 53 -27.13 -21.39 5.36
CA GLU A 53 -27.33 -22.31 6.48
C GLU A 53 -26.00 -22.84 7.03
N GLU A 54 -25.05 -23.14 6.14
CA GLU A 54 -23.70 -23.55 6.54
C GLU A 54 -22.99 -22.41 7.27
N LEU A 55 -23.07 -21.19 6.75
CA LEU A 55 -22.48 -20.00 7.37
C LEU A 55 -23.13 -19.67 8.71
N ALA A 56 -24.45 -19.78 8.84
CA ALA A 56 -25.18 -19.57 10.08
C ALA A 56 -24.69 -20.54 11.17
N LYS A 57 -24.51 -21.82 10.80
CA LYS A 57 -23.97 -22.84 11.69
C LYS A 57 -22.50 -22.59 12.06
N LEU A 58 -21.67 -22.22 11.08
CA LEU A 58 -20.24 -21.97 11.29
C LEU A 58 -19.99 -20.72 12.13
N CYS A 59 -20.73 -19.64 11.87
CA CYS A 59 -20.59 -18.35 12.54
C CYS A 59 -21.39 -18.28 13.85
N GLY A 60 -22.27 -19.25 14.13
CA GLY A 60 -23.10 -19.27 15.34
C GLY A 60 -24.12 -18.14 15.40
N VAL A 61 -24.57 -17.63 14.24
CA VAL A 61 -25.55 -16.54 14.14
C VAL A 61 -26.77 -16.96 13.32
N PRO A 62 -27.96 -16.41 13.59
CA PRO A 62 -29.15 -16.68 12.78
C PRO A 62 -28.94 -16.36 11.29
N ALA A 63 -29.56 -17.16 10.42
CA ALA A 63 -29.48 -17.02 8.96
C ALA A 63 -29.80 -15.60 8.46
N TYR A 64 -30.77 -14.93 9.09
CA TYR A 64 -31.13 -13.54 8.75
C TYR A 64 -29.94 -12.57 8.81
N TYR A 65 -29.06 -12.69 9.81
CA TYR A 65 -27.87 -11.84 9.92
C TYR A 65 -26.80 -12.22 8.89
N ILE A 66 -26.71 -13.50 8.52
CA ILE A 66 -25.85 -13.95 7.42
C ILE A 66 -26.32 -13.35 6.10
N GLU A 67 -27.62 -13.41 5.81
CA GLU A 67 -28.20 -12.85 4.59
C GLU A 67 -27.94 -11.34 4.47
N ASP A 68 -28.12 -10.59 5.56
CA ASP A 68 -27.86 -9.16 5.59
C ASP A 68 -26.38 -8.84 5.36
N CYS A 69 -25.48 -9.55 6.05
CA CYS A 69 -24.04 -9.39 5.88
C CYS A 69 -23.60 -9.76 4.45
N LEU A 70 -24.11 -10.85 3.87
CA LEU A 70 -23.82 -11.26 2.50
C LEU A 70 -24.28 -10.22 1.48
N LYS A 71 -25.45 -9.59 1.66
CA LYS A 71 -25.90 -8.49 0.80
C LYS A 71 -24.88 -7.36 0.77
N ASN A 72 -24.36 -6.94 1.94
CA ASN A 72 -23.32 -5.94 2.01
C ASN A 72 -22.01 -6.42 1.35
N LEU A 73 -21.53 -7.63 1.66
CA LEU A 73 -20.29 -8.16 1.08
C LEU A 73 -20.34 -8.30 -0.44
N ILE A 74 -21.49 -8.64 -1.01
CA ILE A 74 -21.71 -8.68 -2.46
C ILE A 74 -21.77 -7.27 -3.04
N TYR A 75 -22.52 -6.36 -2.42
CA TYR A 75 -22.60 -4.96 -2.84
C TYR A 75 -21.22 -4.28 -2.85
N ARG A 76 -20.39 -4.61 -1.86
CA ARG A 76 -19.01 -4.12 -1.75
C ARG A 76 -18.02 -4.90 -2.60
N GLU A 77 -18.46 -5.86 -3.42
CA GLU A 77 -17.64 -6.69 -4.31
C GLU A 77 -16.58 -7.56 -3.60
N ALA A 78 -16.73 -7.78 -2.29
CA ALA A 78 -15.87 -8.65 -1.50
C ALA A 78 -16.19 -10.14 -1.72
N MET A 79 -17.44 -10.43 -2.12
CA MET A 79 -17.95 -11.78 -2.37
C MET A 79 -18.78 -11.83 -3.65
N SER A 80 -18.92 -13.03 -4.21
CA SER A 80 -19.89 -13.31 -5.27
C SER A 80 -20.66 -14.61 -4.99
N GLU A 81 -21.89 -14.67 -5.51
CA GLU A 81 -22.67 -15.90 -5.57
C GLU A 81 -22.27 -16.67 -6.84
N THR A 82 -21.43 -17.69 -6.69
CA THR A 82 -20.86 -18.42 -7.84
C THR A 82 -21.81 -19.47 -8.41
N SER A 83 -22.79 -19.90 -7.61
CA SER A 83 -23.85 -20.82 -7.99
C SER A 83 -25.02 -20.61 -7.03
N LYS A 84 -26.25 -20.84 -7.49
CA LYS A 84 -27.49 -20.58 -6.73
C LYS A 84 -27.39 -20.96 -5.24
N GLY A 85 -27.35 -19.95 -4.38
CA GLY A 85 -27.27 -20.04 -2.92
C GLY A 85 -25.89 -20.35 -2.33
N LYS A 86 -24.81 -20.26 -3.11
CA LYS A 86 -23.43 -20.52 -2.66
C LYS A 86 -22.49 -19.37 -2.97
N TYR A 87 -21.74 -18.96 -1.96
CA TYR A 87 -20.93 -17.74 -1.98
C TYR A 87 -19.44 -18.03 -1.90
N ARG A 88 -18.63 -17.15 -2.51
CA ARG A 88 -17.17 -17.21 -2.49
C ARG A 88 -16.54 -15.84 -2.29
N THR A 89 -15.49 -15.79 -1.48
CA THR A 89 -14.61 -14.61 -1.35
C THR A 89 -13.88 -14.32 -2.65
N GLN A 90 -13.83 -13.05 -3.07
CA GLN A 90 -13.31 -12.62 -4.38
C GLN A 90 -11.88 -12.08 -4.33
N PHE A 91 -11.19 -12.19 -3.21
CA PHE A 91 -9.82 -11.71 -3.05
C PHE A 91 -8.95 -12.70 -2.28
N ILE A 92 -7.63 -12.53 -2.41
CA ILE A 92 -6.63 -13.40 -1.79
C ILE A 92 -6.56 -13.13 -0.28
N ILE A 93 -6.59 -14.21 0.50
CA ILE A 93 -6.28 -14.18 1.93
C ILE A 93 -4.90 -14.81 2.13
N TYR A 94 -3.92 -13.97 2.47
CA TYR A 94 -2.58 -14.38 2.83
C TYR A 94 -2.58 -15.02 4.23
N SER A 95 -1.82 -16.10 4.40
CA SER A 95 -1.69 -16.84 5.66
C SER A 95 -0.26 -17.31 5.88
N ASP A 96 0.01 -17.99 6.99
CA ASP A 96 1.31 -18.58 7.30
C ASP A 96 1.87 -19.46 6.17
N LYS A 97 1.00 -20.09 5.35
CA LYS A 97 1.43 -20.84 4.16
C LYS A 97 2.24 -19.99 3.17
N VAL A 98 1.86 -18.73 3.01
CA VAL A 98 2.56 -17.80 2.12
C VAL A 98 3.88 -17.38 2.73
N ASN A 99 3.91 -17.12 4.05
CA ASN A 99 5.14 -16.78 4.75
C ASN A 99 6.18 -17.92 4.62
N GLU A 100 5.76 -19.17 4.82
CA GLU A 100 6.63 -20.33 4.65
C GLU A 100 7.16 -20.48 3.22
N TYR A 101 6.32 -20.23 2.22
CA TYR A 101 6.72 -20.23 0.82
C TYR A 101 7.77 -19.13 0.56
N SER A 102 7.51 -17.90 1.00
CA SER A 102 8.42 -16.76 0.81
C SER A 102 9.78 -17.00 1.46
N GLU A 103 9.83 -17.54 2.68
CA GLU A 103 11.10 -17.88 3.33
C GLU A 103 11.91 -18.92 2.55
N LYS A 104 11.26 -19.99 2.08
CA LYS A 104 11.91 -21.02 1.25
C LYS A 104 12.38 -20.47 -0.09
N ALA A 105 11.64 -19.53 -0.68
CA ALA A 105 11.95 -18.93 -1.97
C ALA A 105 13.15 -17.96 -1.93
N LYS A 106 13.58 -17.48 -0.75
CA LYS A 106 14.72 -16.55 -0.63
C LYS A 106 16.02 -17.09 -1.25
N CYS A 107 16.21 -18.42 -1.26
CA CYS A 107 17.39 -19.04 -1.85
C CYS A 107 17.53 -18.80 -3.36
N ILE A 108 16.44 -18.42 -4.05
CA ILE A 108 16.44 -18.06 -5.47
C ILE A 108 17.33 -16.84 -5.73
N PHE A 109 17.45 -15.93 -4.75
CA PHE A 109 18.27 -14.72 -4.88
C PHE A 109 19.75 -14.94 -4.56
N THR A 110 20.11 -16.02 -3.85
CA THR A 110 21.49 -16.28 -3.42
C THR A 110 22.51 -16.21 -4.58
N PRO A 111 22.27 -16.80 -5.76
CA PRO A 111 23.25 -16.78 -6.85
C PRO A 111 23.46 -15.39 -7.48
N VAL A 112 22.53 -14.45 -7.28
CA VAL A 112 22.55 -13.14 -7.95
C VAL A 112 22.86 -11.97 -7.02
N ILE A 113 22.88 -12.20 -5.70
CA ILE A 113 22.96 -11.13 -4.71
C ILE A 113 24.28 -10.35 -4.77
N GLU A 114 25.42 -11.04 -4.93
CA GLU A 114 26.73 -10.40 -4.98
C GLU A 114 26.89 -9.52 -6.23
N SER A 115 26.43 -10.03 -7.39
CA SER A 115 26.41 -9.28 -8.64
C SER A 115 25.49 -8.07 -8.54
N PHE A 116 24.29 -8.25 -7.98
CA PHE A 116 23.34 -7.16 -7.76
C PHE A 116 23.92 -6.05 -6.86
N VAL A 117 24.51 -6.40 -5.73
CA VAL A 117 25.15 -5.42 -4.82
C VAL A 117 26.30 -4.70 -5.51
N SER A 118 27.10 -5.41 -6.32
CA SER A 118 28.20 -4.80 -7.08
C SER A 118 27.69 -3.81 -8.12
N SER A 119 26.64 -4.15 -8.86
CA SER A 119 25.98 -3.25 -9.82
C SER A 119 25.38 -2.02 -9.14
N MET A 120 24.78 -2.19 -7.96
CA MET A 120 24.22 -1.06 -7.20
C MET A 120 25.28 -0.06 -6.75
N LYS A 121 26.44 -0.54 -6.29
CA LYS A 121 27.58 0.34 -5.92
C LYS A 121 28.19 1.04 -7.13
N ALA A 122 28.20 0.39 -8.30
CA ALA A 122 28.64 1.05 -9.53
C ALA A 122 27.70 2.17 -9.94
N LEU A 123 26.38 1.91 -9.88
CA LEU A 123 25.33 2.89 -10.19
C LEU A 123 25.41 4.14 -9.29
N GLU A 124 25.69 3.96 -8.00
CA GLU A 124 25.86 5.07 -7.06
C GLU A 124 26.94 6.07 -7.50
N ASN A 125 28.09 5.58 -7.98
CA ASN A 125 29.17 6.44 -8.46
C ASN A 125 28.73 7.27 -9.68
N ASP A 126 27.98 6.66 -10.59
CA ASP A 126 27.50 7.33 -11.81
C ASP A 126 26.43 8.39 -11.48
N ILE A 127 25.62 8.17 -10.44
CA ILE A 127 24.53 9.08 -10.06
C ILE A 127 25.05 10.38 -9.43
N ASN A 128 26.18 10.34 -8.73
CA ASN A 128 26.75 11.53 -8.08
C ASN A 128 27.05 12.66 -9.08
N ASP A 129 27.30 12.34 -10.34
CA ASP A 129 27.58 13.31 -11.40
C ASP A 129 26.30 13.96 -11.99
N LEU A 130 25.11 13.45 -11.66
CA LEU A 130 23.83 13.92 -12.23
C LEU A 130 23.28 15.18 -11.56
N GLY A 131 23.89 15.66 -10.47
CA GLY A 131 23.45 16.88 -9.77
C GLY A 131 22.04 16.78 -9.18
N ILE A 132 21.68 15.61 -8.66
CA ILE A 132 20.36 15.35 -8.07
C ILE A 132 20.22 16.15 -6.76
N TYR A 133 19.03 16.70 -6.52
CA TYR A 133 18.73 17.26 -5.20
C TYR A 133 18.54 16.11 -4.21
N THR A 134 19.57 15.84 -3.40
CA THR A 134 19.54 14.72 -2.44
C THR A 134 18.86 15.06 -1.12
N ALA A 135 18.49 16.32 -0.90
CA ALA A 135 18.03 16.83 0.40
C ALA A 135 19.02 16.57 1.56
N GLY A 136 20.32 16.41 1.26
CA GLY A 136 21.36 16.14 2.28
C GLY A 136 21.27 14.74 2.90
N LYS A 137 20.63 13.80 2.20
CA LYS A 137 20.49 12.42 2.66
C LYS A 137 21.82 11.68 2.66
N PRO A 138 22.08 10.80 3.66
CA PRO A 138 23.26 9.95 3.66
C PRO A 138 23.29 9.03 2.44
N ASP A 139 24.49 8.71 1.97
CA ASP A 139 24.74 7.84 0.82
C ASP A 139 24.04 6.48 0.99
N GLU A 140 24.01 5.93 2.22
CA GLU A 140 23.32 4.66 2.47
C GLU A 140 21.80 4.75 2.24
N GLU A 141 21.15 5.85 2.63
CA GLU A 141 19.72 6.06 2.36
C GLU A 141 19.45 6.21 0.86
N LEU A 142 20.33 6.92 0.15
CA LEU A 142 20.22 7.13 -1.30
C LEU A 142 20.43 5.83 -2.08
N MET A 143 21.36 4.96 -1.65
CA MET A 143 21.58 3.65 -2.27
C MET A 143 20.31 2.78 -2.23
N TYR A 144 19.53 2.81 -1.14
CA TYR A 144 18.23 2.13 -1.07
C TYR A 144 17.22 2.73 -2.06
N LEU A 145 17.14 4.05 -2.14
CA LEU A 145 16.24 4.74 -3.06
C LEU A 145 16.56 4.40 -4.52
N TYR A 146 17.81 4.56 -4.93
CA TYR A 146 18.27 4.24 -6.29
C TYR A 146 18.10 2.76 -6.60
N GLY A 147 18.34 1.87 -5.63
CA GLY A 147 18.12 0.43 -5.80
C GLY A 147 16.67 0.08 -6.08
N ILE A 148 15.73 0.67 -5.35
CA ILE A 148 14.31 0.45 -5.61
C ILE A 148 13.91 1.01 -6.97
N MET A 149 14.35 2.24 -7.31
CA MET A 149 14.06 2.84 -8.62
C MET A 149 14.59 1.98 -9.78
N ALA A 150 15.83 1.48 -9.66
CA ALA A 150 16.41 0.57 -10.65
C ALA A 150 15.63 -0.75 -10.76
N LEU A 151 15.23 -1.34 -9.63
CA LEU A 151 14.40 -2.54 -9.63
C LEU A 151 13.02 -2.32 -10.25
N GLU A 152 12.39 -1.16 -10.03
CA GLU A 152 11.14 -0.80 -10.69
C GLU A 152 11.30 -0.72 -12.20
N TYR A 153 12.33 0.00 -12.67
CA TYR A 153 12.66 0.12 -14.09
C TYR A 153 12.91 -1.26 -14.73
N LEU A 154 13.72 -2.09 -14.07
CA LEU A 154 14.01 -3.45 -14.55
C LEU A 154 12.76 -4.33 -14.56
N SER A 155 11.89 -4.22 -13.55
CA SER A 155 10.63 -4.96 -13.51
C SER A 155 9.72 -4.52 -14.66
N GLU A 156 9.57 -3.23 -14.92
CA GLU A 156 8.74 -2.75 -16.04
C GLU A 156 9.23 -3.29 -17.40
N LYS A 157 10.55 -3.37 -17.57
CA LYS A 157 11.17 -3.76 -18.83
C LYS A 157 11.29 -5.27 -19.05
N TYR A 158 11.58 -6.03 -17.99
CA TYR A 158 12.01 -7.43 -18.09
C TYR A 158 11.10 -8.41 -17.36
N ASN A 159 10.13 -7.96 -16.55
CA ASN A 159 9.24 -8.88 -15.84
C ASN A 159 8.31 -9.59 -16.85
N PRO A 160 8.38 -10.94 -16.97
CA PRO A 160 7.53 -11.68 -17.89
C PRO A 160 6.07 -11.73 -17.42
N VAL A 161 5.80 -11.41 -16.15
CA VAL A 161 4.46 -11.36 -15.59
C VAL A 161 3.84 -10.01 -15.90
N ARG A 162 2.81 -10.02 -16.75
CA ARG A 162 2.06 -8.80 -17.05
C ARG A 162 1.39 -8.27 -15.80
N TRP A 163 1.47 -6.95 -15.63
CA TRP A 163 0.65 -6.24 -14.67
C TRP A 163 -0.84 -6.44 -15.01
N ILE A 164 -1.65 -6.80 -14.01
CA ILE A 164 -3.09 -6.90 -14.15
C ILE A 164 -3.67 -5.57 -13.69
N GLU A 165 -4.35 -4.86 -14.59
CA GLU A 165 -5.05 -3.63 -14.24
C GLU A 165 -6.10 -3.90 -13.16
N ARG A 166 -6.19 -2.98 -12.21
CA ARG A 166 -7.18 -3.08 -11.14
C ARG A 166 -8.53 -2.67 -11.72
N PRO A 167 -9.62 -3.38 -11.40
CA PRO A 167 -10.94 -3.03 -11.89
C PRO A 167 -11.42 -1.72 -11.25
N VAL A 168 -12.26 -1.00 -11.99
CA VAL A 168 -13.08 0.08 -11.43
C VAL A 168 -14.10 -0.53 -10.46
N ARG A 169 -14.19 0.01 -9.26
CA ARG A 169 -15.04 -0.48 -8.17
C ARG A 169 -16.30 0.35 -8.02
N TYR A 170 -17.20 -0.08 -7.15
CA TYR A 170 -18.47 0.59 -6.85
C TYR A 170 -18.39 2.07 -6.47
N ASP A 171 -17.22 2.56 -6.04
CA ASP A 171 -16.95 3.97 -5.71
C ASP A 171 -16.30 4.76 -6.85
N GLY A 172 -16.13 4.15 -8.02
CA GLY A 172 -15.52 4.75 -9.21
C GLY A 172 -13.99 4.74 -9.19
N CYS A 173 -13.35 4.24 -8.13
CA CYS A 173 -11.90 4.17 -8.03
C CYS A 173 -11.35 2.80 -8.49
N CYS A 174 -10.04 2.71 -8.78
CA CYS A 174 -9.40 1.51 -9.32
C CYS A 174 -8.60 0.76 -8.26
N TRP A 175 -9.22 -0.17 -7.54
CA TRP A 175 -8.56 -0.89 -6.44
C TRP A 175 -9.01 -2.36 -6.33
N SER A 176 -8.33 -3.15 -5.52
CA SER A 176 -8.71 -4.53 -5.17
C SER A 176 -8.50 -4.80 -3.69
N TYR A 177 -9.38 -5.59 -3.08
CA TYR A 177 -9.15 -6.10 -1.73
C TYR A 177 -8.02 -7.12 -1.70
N TYR A 178 -7.41 -7.23 -0.53
CA TYR A 178 -6.65 -8.39 -0.07
C TYR A 178 -6.75 -8.45 1.45
N ALA A 179 -6.46 -9.61 2.04
CA ALA A 179 -6.40 -9.70 3.49
C ALA A 179 -5.23 -10.57 3.97
N HIS A 180 -4.85 -10.35 5.23
CA HIS A 180 -3.94 -11.23 5.95
C HIS A 180 -4.68 -11.88 7.12
N LEU A 181 -4.60 -13.21 7.21
CA LEU A 181 -5.02 -13.94 8.39
C LEU A 181 -4.04 -13.67 9.53
N MET A 182 -4.54 -13.09 10.63
CA MET A 182 -3.74 -12.72 11.78
C MET A 182 -3.69 -13.87 12.80
N THR A 183 -2.56 -14.57 12.88
CA THR A 183 -2.31 -15.66 13.85
C THR A 183 -1.29 -15.21 14.93
N GLY A 184 -1.79 -14.82 16.11
CA GLY A 184 -0.95 -14.32 17.20
C GLY A 184 -0.27 -12.97 16.86
N ASN A 185 0.94 -12.74 17.37
CA ASN A 185 1.74 -11.53 17.12
C ASN A 185 2.62 -11.63 15.86
N LYS A 186 2.35 -12.57 14.95
CA LYS A 186 3.11 -12.66 13.70
C LYS A 186 2.67 -11.54 12.76
N TYR A 187 3.62 -10.73 12.34
CA TYR A 187 3.39 -9.71 11.32
C TYR A 187 3.21 -10.39 9.96
N PRO A 188 2.27 -9.93 9.12
CA PRO A 188 2.23 -10.37 7.73
C PRO A 188 3.57 -10.04 7.06
N VAL A 189 4.02 -10.87 6.12
CA VAL A 189 5.14 -10.51 5.26
C VAL A 189 4.77 -9.21 4.55
N ARG A 190 5.38 -8.11 4.98
CA ARG A 190 5.25 -6.80 4.36
C ARG A 190 6.27 -6.75 3.23
N GLY A 191 5.77 -6.84 2.01
CA GLY A 191 6.58 -6.65 0.81
C GLY A 191 6.99 -5.19 0.63
N LEU A 192 7.53 -4.90 -0.55
CA LEU A 192 7.72 -3.53 -1.02
C LEU A 192 6.34 -2.92 -1.34
N GLY A 193 5.99 -1.86 -0.63
CA GLY A 193 4.88 -0.99 -0.87
C GLY A 193 5.33 0.29 -1.56
N ARG A 194 4.42 0.87 -2.35
CA ARG A 194 4.64 2.10 -3.10
C ARG A 194 3.36 2.91 -3.09
N GLU A 195 3.47 4.17 -2.70
CA GLU A 195 2.37 5.13 -2.70
C GLU A 195 2.77 6.32 -3.58
N VAL A 196 1.85 6.79 -4.42
CA VAL A 196 2.11 7.92 -5.33
C VAL A 196 0.97 8.91 -5.26
N SER A 197 1.34 10.19 -5.16
CA SER A 197 0.41 11.30 -5.30
C SER A 197 0.93 12.27 -6.36
N LEU A 198 -0.01 12.98 -7.00
CA LEU A 198 0.22 13.92 -8.10
C LEU A 198 -0.32 15.29 -7.67
N ASN A 199 0.31 16.37 -8.11
CA ASN A 199 -0.16 17.73 -7.82
C ASN A 199 -1.22 18.24 -8.82
N SER A 200 -2.33 17.51 -8.90
CA SER A 200 -3.36 17.59 -9.92
C SER A 200 -4.18 18.90 -9.96
N VAL A 201 -4.00 19.84 -9.04
CA VAL A 201 -4.78 21.10 -9.02
C VAL A 201 -4.13 22.27 -9.78
N SER A 202 -2.81 22.53 -9.66
CA SER A 202 -2.25 23.80 -10.20
C SER A 202 -1.25 23.66 -11.37
N ARG A 203 -0.46 22.58 -11.45
CA ARG A 203 0.69 22.51 -12.39
C ARG A 203 0.99 21.14 -12.98
N GLY A 204 0.54 20.03 -12.37
CA GLY A 204 0.62 18.68 -12.93
C GLY A 204 2.03 18.19 -13.30
N SER A 205 3.07 18.85 -12.79
CA SER A 205 4.47 18.65 -13.15
C SER A 205 5.23 17.83 -12.09
N TYR A 206 4.66 17.64 -10.90
CA TYR A 206 5.29 16.94 -9.80
C TYR A 206 4.46 15.72 -9.36
N LYS A 207 5.19 14.66 -9.00
CA LYS A 207 4.67 13.51 -8.28
C LYS A 207 5.54 13.26 -7.05
N HIS A 208 4.93 12.87 -5.95
CA HIS A 208 5.64 12.34 -4.81
C HIS A 208 5.48 10.82 -4.78
N ILE A 209 6.58 10.11 -4.64
CA ILE A 209 6.61 8.65 -4.51
C ILE A 209 7.15 8.34 -3.11
N SER A 210 6.40 7.56 -2.34
CA SER A 210 6.87 6.98 -1.08
C SER A 210 7.02 5.47 -1.23
N TYR A 211 8.18 4.95 -0.84
CA TYR A 211 8.45 3.52 -0.79
C TYR A 211 8.43 3.03 0.66
N HIS A 212 7.84 1.85 0.87
CA HIS A 212 7.66 1.28 2.20
C HIS A 212 8.09 -0.19 2.17
N PHE A 213 8.98 -0.62 3.05
CA PHE A 213 9.38 -2.02 3.13
C PHE A 213 9.86 -2.34 4.54
N GLY A 214 9.94 -3.64 4.86
CA GLY A 214 10.37 -4.10 6.18
C GLY A 214 11.75 -3.54 6.56
N GLY A 215 11.88 -3.08 7.81
CA GLY A 215 13.11 -2.47 8.34
C GLY A 215 13.08 -0.94 8.40
N PHE A 216 12.17 -0.29 7.69
CA PHE A 216 11.97 1.17 7.71
C PHE A 216 10.64 1.54 8.37
N ALA A 217 10.59 2.71 9.01
CA ALA A 217 9.35 3.28 9.51
C ALA A 217 8.43 3.64 8.34
N TYR A 218 7.13 3.39 8.47
CA TYR A 218 6.15 3.82 7.48
C TYR A 218 6.15 5.35 7.38
N ARG A 219 6.18 5.85 6.14
CA ARG A 219 6.13 7.29 5.87
C ARG A 219 5.10 7.58 4.78
N GLN A 220 3.93 8.05 5.17
CA GLN A 220 2.83 8.40 4.27
C GLN A 220 3.31 9.25 3.09
N MET A 221 2.71 9.09 1.90
CA MET A 221 2.92 10.02 0.80
C MET A 221 2.38 11.44 1.11
N MET A 222 3.03 12.49 0.59
CA MET A 222 2.44 13.83 0.52
C MET A 222 1.16 13.83 -0.33
N PHE A 223 0.18 14.64 0.05
CA PHE A 223 -1.01 14.94 -0.76
C PHE A 223 -0.75 16.05 -1.80
N ASP A 224 -1.64 16.20 -2.78
CA ASP A 224 -1.55 17.22 -3.86
C ASP A 224 -1.12 18.60 -3.36
N ASN A 225 -1.85 19.18 -2.41
CA ASN A 225 -1.58 20.53 -1.94
C ASN A 225 -0.25 20.64 -1.16
N GLU A 226 0.17 19.57 -0.51
CA GLU A 226 1.48 19.50 0.14
C GLU A 226 2.60 19.47 -0.89
N ILE A 227 2.40 18.79 -2.03
CA ILE A 227 3.34 18.80 -3.15
C ILE A 227 3.44 20.21 -3.75
N ASN A 228 2.32 20.94 -3.87
CA ASN A 228 2.32 22.32 -4.40
C ASN A 228 3.18 23.27 -3.53
N VAL A 229 3.12 23.15 -2.21
CA VAL A 229 3.96 23.96 -1.31
C VAL A 229 5.44 23.60 -1.46
N CYS A 230 5.78 22.31 -1.54
CA CYS A 230 7.15 21.87 -1.83
C CYS A 230 7.68 22.39 -3.17
N GLU A 231 6.84 22.40 -4.20
CA GLU A 231 7.17 22.99 -5.50
C GLU A 231 7.48 24.49 -5.38
N ASP A 232 6.65 25.23 -4.65
CA ASP A 232 6.86 26.67 -4.46
C ASP A 232 8.15 26.96 -3.68
N ILE A 233 8.51 26.12 -2.69
CA ILE A 233 9.80 26.18 -1.99
C ILE A 233 10.97 25.98 -2.97
N PHE A 234 10.91 24.95 -3.84
CA PHE A 234 11.96 24.71 -4.83
C PHE A 234 12.15 25.89 -5.79
N HIS A 235 11.05 26.55 -6.16
CA HIS A 235 11.08 27.71 -7.06
C HIS A 235 11.28 29.05 -6.35
N LYS A 236 11.51 29.05 -5.03
CA LYS A 236 11.68 30.25 -4.20
C LYS A 236 10.50 31.23 -4.34
N LYS A 237 9.29 30.68 -4.47
CA LYS A 237 8.04 31.46 -4.51
C LYS A 237 7.60 31.79 -3.08
N GLU A 238 6.76 32.82 -2.98
CA GLU A 238 6.10 33.15 -1.71
C GLU A 238 5.15 32.03 -1.30
N ILE A 239 5.23 31.60 -0.04
CA ILE A 239 4.38 30.54 0.51
C ILE A 239 3.15 31.20 1.13
N THR A 240 2.01 31.07 0.46
CA THR A 240 0.74 31.68 0.87
C THR A 240 -0.08 30.80 1.80
N ASP A 241 0.02 29.48 1.67
CA ASP A 241 -0.66 28.51 2.53
C ASP A 241 0.23 28.10 3.71
N LEU A 242 0.14 28.89 4.79
CA LEU A 242 0.96 28.70 5.99
C LEU A 242 0.55 27.46 6.80
N ASP A 243 -0.72 27.05 6.74
CA ASP A 243 -1.23 25.87 7.45
C ASP A 243 -0.67 24.59 6.82
N LEU A 244 -0.65 24.50 5.48
CA LEU A 244 0.01 23.40 4.78
C LEU A 244 1.52 23.41 4.97
N ALA A 245 2.16 24.58 4.99
CA ALA A 245 3.58 24.68 5.28
C ALA A 245 3.92 24.18 6.70
N ALA A 246 3.07 24.49 7.69
CA ALA A 246 3.20 23.98 9.05
C ALA A 246 2.99 22.45 9.10
N SER A 247 1.99 21.92 8.40
CA SER A 247 1.75 20.47 8.27
C SER A 247 2.96 19.74 7.67
N LEU A 248 3.58 20.29 6.62
CA LEU A 248 4.79 19.74 6.01
C LEU A 248 5.98 19.72 6.97
N ILE A 249 6.09 20.70 7.86
CA ILE A 249 7.13 20.74 8.90
C ILE A 249 6.84 19.67 9.96
N GLU A 250 5.60 19.59 10.43
CA GLU A 250 5.15 18.58 11.41
C GLU A 250 5.37 17.14 10.89
N ASN A 251 5.06 16.90 9.62
CA ASN A 251 5.24 15.61 8.95
C ASN A 251 6.69 15.38 8.45
N GLY A 252 7.61 16.30 8.73
CA GLY A 252 9.04 16.16 8.44
C GLY A 252 9.41 16.18 6.95
N PHE A 253 8.54 16.69 6.09
CA PHE A 253 8.81 16.90 4.66
C PHE A 253 9.54 18.21 4.39
N VAL A 254 9.40 19.20 5.29
CA VAL A 254 10.05 20.50 5.19
C VAL A 254 10.70 20.82 6.53
N VAL A 255 11.82 21.55 6.51
CA VAL A 255 12.41 22.16 7.70
C VAL A 255 12.49 23.67 7.53
N ARG A 256 12.35 24.39 8.64
CA ARG A 256 12.66 25.81 8.72
C ARG A 256 14.08 25.99 9.28
N GLU A 257 14.98 26.51 8.46
CA GLU A 257 16.35 26.83 8.85
C GLU A 257 16.39 28.04 9.81
N LYS A 258 17.56 28.27 10.43
CA LYS A 258 17.74 29.34 11.43
C LYS A 258 17.51 30.75 10.87
N ASP A 259 17.74 30.93 9.57
CA ASP A 259 17.49 32.18 8.86
C ASP A 259 16.01 32.35 8.45
N GLY A 260 15.17 31.38 8.79
CA GLY A 260 13.74 31.37 8.50
C GLY A 260 13.39 30.76 7.14
N LYS A 261 14.36 30.33 6.34
CA LYS A 261 14.15 29.72 5.03
C LYS A 261 13.56 28.31 5.17
N LEU A 262 12.64 27.96 4.28
CA LEU A 262 12.09 26.62 4.19
C LEU A 262 12.91 25.76 3.21
N VAL A 263 13.15 24.51 3.58
CA VAL A 263 13.90 23.53 2.78
C VAL A 263 13.16 22.20 2.75
N VAL A 264 12.99 21.63 1.55
CA VAL A 264 12.34 20.33 1.34
C VAL A 264 13.30 19.20 1.70
N LEU A 265 12.85 18.23 2.51
CA LEU A 265 13.65 17.12 3.05
C LEU A 265 13.51 15.80 2.26
N THR A 266 12.95 15.86 1.05
CA THR A 266 12.80 14.72 0.15
C THR A 266 13.71 14.88 -1.08
N PRO A 267 14.45 13.84 -1.48
CA PRO A 267 15.17 13.85 -2.74
C PRO A 267 14.24 14.20 -3.92
N ALA A 268 14.75 14.97 -4.87
CA ALA A 268 13.98 15.41 -6.02
C ALA A 268 14.78 15.23 -7.31
N PHE A 269 14.07 14.76 -8.34
CA PHE A 269 14.61 14.41 -9.63
C PHE A 269 13.85 15.21 -10.69
N THR A 270 14.58 15.76 -11.66
CA THR A 270 13.97 16.15 -12.92
C THR A 270 13.48 14.91 -13.67
N LYS A 271 12.59 15.10 -14.65
CA LYS A 271 12.13 14.00 -15.50
C LYS A 271 13.29 13.22 -16.13
N THR A 272 14.29 13.93 -16.66
CA THR A 272 15.47 13.33 -17.30
C THR A 272 16.41 12.63 -16.33
N GLN A 273 16.47 13.06 -15.05
CA GLN A 273 17.25 12.34 -14.02
C GLN A 273 16.54 11.07 -13.54
N TYR A 274 15.22 11.00 -13.69
CA TYR A 274 14.40 9.86 -13.27
C TYR A 274 14.33 8.75 -14.33
N GLU A 275 14.29 9.12 -15.62
CA GLU A 275 14.20 8.22 -16.78
C GLU A 275 15.56 7.66 -17.20
#